data_AF-A0A358A4T4-F1
#
_entry.id   AF-A0A358A4T4-F1
#
_cell.length_a   1.000
_cell.length_b   1.000
_cell.length_c   1.000
_cell.angle_alpha   90.00
_cell.angle_beta   90.00
_cell.angle_gamma   90.00
#
_symmetry.space_group_name_H-M   'P 1'
#
loop_
_entity.id
_entity.type
_entity.pdbx_description
1 polymer ?
#
loop_
_entity_poly.entity_id
_entity_poly.type
_entity_poly.pdbx_seq_one_letter_code
_entity_poly.pdbx_strand_id
1 'polypeptide(L)'
;DDPVGAISVHGTCGIWGTLSIGLFAKYDDAFLGREDAGLIYGGGFDQLVMQFVMVVIVIAWVGITSFILFGALKATLGLRVSEEEEVTGLDVAEHGSSGYGLEAVGGG
;
A
#
# COMPACT_ATOMS: atom_id res chain seq x y z
N ASP A 1 -7.98 10.31 -2.27
CA ASP A 1 -6.83 11.00 -1.66
C ASP A 1 -5.83 9.93 -1.26
N ASP A 2 -4.84 9.69 -2.13
CA ASP A 2 -3.67 8.82 -1.87
C ASP A 2 -2.44 9.75 -1.90
N PRO A 3 -2.16 10.45 -0.79
CA PRO A 3 -1.34 11.67 -0.81
C PRO A 3 0.11 11.43 -1.26
N VAL A 4 0.58 10.19 -1.12
CA VAL A 4 1.94 9.77 -1.48
C VAL A 4 1.97 8.76 -2.64
N GLY A 5 0.81 8.48 -3.25
CA GLY A 5 0.71 7.48 -4.32
C GLY A 5 0.97 6.04 -3.86
N ALA A 6 0.76 5.73 -2.58
CA ALA A 6 1.09 4.45 -1.96
C ALA A 6 0.38 3.26 -2.65
N ILE A 7 -0.87 3.43 -3.08
CA ILE A 7 -1.63 2.36 -3.76
C ILE A 7 -1.00 2.04 -5.12
N SER A 8 -0.55 3.08 -5.83
CA SER A 8 0.10 2.90 -7.13
C SER A 8 1.43 2.15 -6.97
N VAL A 9 2.32 2.63 -6.09
CA VAL A 9 3.69 2.08 -6.00
C VAL A 9 3.80 0.81 -5.15
N HIS A 10 2.97 0.62 -4.13
CA HIS A 10 3.03 -0.56 -3.26
C HIS A 10 1.90 -1.54 -3.56
N GLY A 11 0.66 -1.06 -3.69
CA GLY A 11 -0.50 -1.92 -3.97
C GLY A 11 -0.38 -2.59 -5.35
N THR A 12 -0.29 -1.78 -6.40
CA THR A 12 -0.29 -2.28 -7.78
C THR A 12 0.98 -3.06 -8.11
N CYS A 13 2.16 -2.52 -7.78
CA CYS A 13 3.43 -3.21 -7.98
C CYS A 13 3.55 -4.48 -7.13
N GLY A 14 3.02 -4.49 -5.90
CA GLY A 14 3.01 -5.67 -5.04
C GLY A 14 2.15 -6.80 -5.58
N ILE A 15 0.95 -6.47 -6.08
CA ILE A 15 0.08 -7.42 -6.79
C ILE A 15 0.79 -7.99 -8.01
N TRP A 16 1.35 -7.11 -8.87
CA TRP A 16 2.07 -7.54 -10.07
C TRP A 16 3.27 -8.44 -9.74
N GLY A 17 4.09 -8.04 -8.75
CA GLY A 17 5.26 -8.82 -8.33
C GLY A 17 4.86 -10.21 -7.81
N THR A 18 3.78 -10.29 -7.04
CA THR A 18 3.29 -11.56 -6.48
C THR A 18 2.77 -12.49 -7.58
N LEU A 19 1.99 -11.96 -8.54
CA LEU A 19 1.51 -12.72 -9.70
C LEU A 19 2.64 -13.12 -10.66
N SER A 20 3.69 -12.30 -10.76
CA SER A 20 4.86 -12.58 -11.59
C SER A 20 5.58 -13.87 -11.16
N ILE A 21 5.54 -14.25 -9.88
CA ILE A 21 6.04 -15.55 -9.42
C ILE A 21 5.31 -16.71 -10.12
N GLY A 22 3.98 -16.61 -10.24
CA GLY A 22 3.17 -17.61 -10.93
C GLY A 22 3.46 -17.73 -12.42
N LEU A 23 3.98 -16.67 -13.03
CA LEU A 23 4.32 -16.64 -14.46
C LEU A 23 5.77 -17.08 -14.72
N PHE A 24 6.69 -16.62 -13.87
CA PHE A 24 8.13 -16.58 -14.17
C PHE A 24 9.04 -17.24 -13.12
N ALA A 25 8.53 -17.98 -12.14
CA ALA A 25 9.41 -18.69 -11.21
C ALA A 25 10.25 -19.78 -11.90
N LYS A 26 11.57 -19.76 -11.67
CA LYS A 26 12.54 -20.78 -12.11
C LYS A 26 13.47 -21.14 -10.95
N TYR A 27 14.07 -22.33 -11.00
CA TYR A 27 14.97 -22.76 -9.91
C TYR A 27 14.26 -22.64 -8.54
N ASP A 28 14.95 -22.68 -7.41
CA ASP A 28 14.32 -22.57 -6.08
C ASP A 28 13.82 -21.15 -5.74
N ASP A 29 13.38 -20.39 -6.74
CA ASP A 29 12.69 -19.12 -6.57
C ASP A 29 11.52 -19.30 -5.59
N ALA A 30 11.41 -18.41 -4.61
CA ALA A 30 10.40 -18.45 -3.55
C ALA A 30 10.34 -19.77 -2.76
N PHE A 31 11.44 -20.53 -2.71
CA PHE A 31 11.55 -21.80 -1.97
C PHE A 31 10.53 -22.86 -2.42
N LEU A 32 10.19 -22.87 -3.71
CA LEU A 32 9.17 -23.75 -4.27
C LEU A 32 9.65 -25.20 -4.47
N GLY A 33 10.97 -25.45 -4.41
CA GLY A 33 11.52 -26.80 -4.61
C GLY A 33 11.26 -27.38 -6.01
N ARG A 34 11.02 -26.53 -7.02
CA ARG A 34 10.72 -26.93 -8.41
C ARG A 34 11.47 -26.03 -9.40
N GLU A 35 12.18 -26.64 -10.34
CA GLU A 35 13.03 -25.89 -11.29
C GLU A 35 12.22 -25.10 -12.34
N ASP A 36 10.97 -25.49 -12.61
CA ASP A 36 10.14 -25.01 -13.72
C ASP A 36 8.76 -24.50 -13.26
N ALA A 37 8.64 -24.00 -12.02
CA ALA A 37 7.35 -23.72 -11.38
C ALA A 37 6.45 -22.70 -12.10
N GLY A 38 7.02 -21.73 -12.82
CA GLY A 38 6.26 -20.69 -13.52
C GLY A 38 5.51 -21.21 -14.75
N LEU A 39 4.32 -20.65 -15.00
CA LEU A 39 3.46 -21.03 -16.14
C LEU A 39 4.19 -21.00 -17.48
N ILE A 40 5.05 -20.01 -17.72
CA ILE A 40 5.76 -19.83 -18.99
C ILE A 40 6.85 -20.89 -19.19
N TYR A 41 7.21 -21.62 -18.12
CA TYR A 41 8.27 -22.62 -18.15
C TYR A 41 7.77 -24.07 -18.08
N GLY A 42 6.44 -24.27 -18.06
CA GLY A 42 5.84 -25.60 -18.08
C GLY A 42 5.34 -26.09 -16.71
N GLY A 43 5.48 -25.30 -15.65
CA GLY A 43 5.08 -25.67 -14.29
C GLY A 43 3.58 -25.85 -14.07
N GLY A 44 2.76 -25.46 -15.05
CA GLY A 44 1.29 -25.51 -14.99
C GLY A 44 0.68 -24.26 -14.38
N PHE A 45 -0.61 -24.34 -14.03
CA PHE A 45 -1.38 -23.21 -13.48
C PHE A 45 -1.35 -23.13 -11.95
N ASP A 46 -0.89 -24.18 -11.27
CA ASP A 46 -0.96 -24.30 -9.81
C ASP A 46 -0.33 -23.08 -9.12
N GLN A 47 0.88 -22.70 -9.52
CA GLN A 47 1.56 -21.57 -8.90
C GLN A 47 0.87 -20.24 -9.20
N LEU A 48 0.38 -20.01 -10.42
CA LEU A 48 -0.36 -18.79 -10.74
C LEU A 48 -1.65 -18.66 -9.94
N VAL A 49 -2.39 -19.76 -9.77
CA VAL A 49 -3.60 -19.80 -8.95
C VAL A 49 -3.27 -19.54 -7.48
N MET A 50 -2.23 -20.17 -6.95
CA MET A 50 -1.80 -19.95 -5.56
C MET A 50 -1.40 -18.50 -5.29
N GLN A 51 -0.62 -17.89 -6.19
CA GLN A 51 -0.23 -16.49 -6.06
C GLN A 51 -1.44 -15.55 -6.15
N PHE A 52 -2.40 -15.83 -7.02
CA PHE A 52 -3.65 -15.07 -7.11
C PHE A 52 -4.49 -15.18 -5.82
N VAL A 53 -4.65 -16.38 -5.28
CA VAL A 53 -5.35 -16.61 -4.01
C VAL A 53 -4.66 -15.85 -2.87
N MET A 54 -3.33 -15.86 -2.81
CA MET A 54 -2.58 -15.09 -1.81
C MET A 54 -2.81 -13.58 -1.93
N VAL A 55 -2.84 -13.03 -3.15
CA VAL A 55 -3.20 -11.61 -3.36
C VAL A 55 -4.58 -11.31 -2.80
N VAL A 56 -5.58 -12.13 -3.09
CA VAL A 56 -6.96 -11.94 -2.59
C VAL A 56 -7.01 -12.01 -1.07
N ILE A 57 -6.32 -12.98 -0.47
CA ILE A 57 -6.24 -13.13 0.99
C ILE A 57 -5.62 -11.89 1.63
N VAL A 58 -4.51 -11.38 1.09
CA VAL A 58 -3.83 -10.18 1.62
C VAL A 58 -4.72 -8.95 1.49
N ILE A 59 -5.37 -8.74 0.34
CA ILE A 59 -6.31 -7.62 0.14
C ILE A 59 -7.46 -7.71 1.14
N ALA A 60 -8.07 -8.89 1.30
CA ALA A 60 -9.17 -9.09 2.23
C ALA A 60 -8.74 -8.84 3.68
N TRP A 61 -7.60 -9.41 4.09
CA TRP A 61 -7.06 -9.23 5.44
C TRP A 61 -6.78 -7.76 5.74
N VAL A 62 -5.99 -7.09 4.89
CA VAL A 62 -5.62 -5.68 5.09
C VAL A 62 -6.85 -4.80 5.00
N GLY A 63 -7.76 -5.03 4.04
CA GLY A 63 -8.98 -4.26 3.87
C GLY A 63 -9.91 -4.36 5.09
N ILE A 64 -10.18 -5.58 5.58
CA ILE A 64 -11.06 -5.81 6.73
C ILE A 64 -10.44 -5.21 7.99
N THR A 65 -9.17 -5.53 8.28
CA THR A 65 -8.51 -5.06 9.51
C THR A 65 -8.34 -3.54 9.52
N SER A 66 -7.95 -2.94 8.40
CA SER A 66 -7.85 -1.47 8.27
C SER A 66 -9.22 -0.81 8.39
N PHE A 67 -10.25 -1.37 7.76
CA PHE A 67 -11.61 -0.83 7.86
C PHE A 67 -12.11 -0.85 9.31
N ILE A 68 -11.90 -1.95 10.04
CA ILE A 68 -12.29 -2.05 11.45
C ILE A 68 -11.51 -1.02 12.29
N LEU A 69 -10.17 -0.98 12.14
CA LEU A 69 -9.32 -0.09 12.92
C LEU A 69 -9.65 1.38 12.66
N PHE A 70 -9.58 1.82 11.40
CA PHE A 70 -9.84 3.21 11.04
C PHE A 70 -11.31 3.58 11.25
N GLY A 71 -12.25 2.65 11.06
CA GLY A 71 -13.66 2.85 11.38
C GLY A 71 -13.88 3.10 12.87
N ALA A 72 -13.25 2.31 13.74
CA ALA A 72 -13.32 2.50 15.19
C ALA A 72 -12.68 3.83 15.62
N LEU A 73 -11.49 4.16 15.09
CA LEU A 73 -10.84 5.45 15.36
C LEU A 73 -11.69 6.62 14.90
N LYS A 74 -12.29 6.55 13.70
CA LYS A 74 -13.20 7.58 13.19
C LYS A 74 -14.41 7.80 14.09
N ALA A 75 -14.97 6.73 14.65
CA ALA A 75 -16.15 6.81 15.51
C ALA A 75 -15.84 7.29 16.93
N THR A 76 -14.58 7.24 17.38
CA THR A 76 -14.20 7.51 18.77
C THR A 76 -13.31 8.74 18.94
N LEU A 77 -12.27 8.88 18.12
CA LEU A 77 -11.24 9.92 18.24
C LEU A 77 -11.23 10.88 17.04
N GLY A 78 -11.70 10.43 15.88
CA GLY A 78 -11.48 11.09 14.60
C GLY A 78 -10.21 10.60 13.89
N LEU A 79 -10.11 10.86 12.58
CA LEU A 79 -8.96 10.45 11.73
C LEU A 79 -8.24 11.61 11.05
N ARG A 80 -8.90 12.76 10.89
CA ARG A 80 -8.35 13.97 10.28
C ARG A 80 -8.61 15.14 11.22
N VAL A 81 -7.75 16.14 11.14
CA VAL A 81 -7.93 17.45 11.78
C VAL A 81 -9.11 18.19 11.15
N SER A 82 -9.48 19.35 11.69
CA SER A 82 -10.50 20.19 11.07
C SER A 82 -10.05 20.67 9.68
N GLU A 83 -11.00 20.99 8.79
CA GLU A 83 -10.68 21.50 7.45
C GLU A 83 -9.87 22.80 7.49
N GLU A 84 -10.14 23.66 8.48
CA GLU A 84 -9.38 24.90 8.73
C GLU A 84 -7.91 24.62 9.08
N GLU A 85 -7.66 23.66 9.98
CA GLU A 85 -6.30 23.23 10.34
C GLU A 85 -5.61 22.51 9.19
N GLU A 86 -6.34 21.71 8.41
CA GLU A 86 -5.80 21.01 7.24
C GLU A 86 -5.32 21.99 6.16
N VAL A 87 -6.09 23.06 5.90
CA VAL A 87 -5.73 24.12 4.96
C VAL A 87 -4.60 25.00 5.47
N THR A 88 -4.58 25.31 6.77
CA THR A 88 -3.53 26.12 7.39
C THR A 88 -2.19 25.37 7.46
N GLY A 89 -2.24 24.04 7.55
CA GLY A 89 -1.09 23.15 7.64
C GLY A 89 -0.80 22.75 9.09
N LEU A 90 -0.61 21.44 9.31
CA LEU A 90 -0.40 20.87 10.65
C LEU A 90 0.89 21.39 11.30
N ASP A 91 1.91 21.76 10.53
CA ASP A 91 3.14 22.36 11.09
C ASP A 91 2.84 23.65 11.88
N VAL A 92 1.95 24.50 11.37
CA VAL A 92 1.57 25.75 12.05
C VAL A 92 0.74 25.45 13.30
N ALA A 93 -0.21 24.53 13.20
CA ALA A 93 -1.10 24.16 14.30
C ALA A 93 -0.39 23.43 15.44
N GLU A 94 0.53 22.51 15.13
CA GLU A 94 1.19 21.63 16.11
C GLU A 94 2.58 22.15 16.54
N HIS A 95 3.29 22.85 15.66
CA HIS A 95 4.69 23.26 15.87
C HIS A 95 4.91 24.78 15.84
N GLY A 96 3.84 25.57 15.66
CA GLY A 96 3.86 27.04 15.79
C GLY A 96 4.65 27.78 14.70
N SER A 97 5.04 27.08 13.63
CA SER A 97 5.79 27.65 12.51
C SER A 97 5.55 26.84 11.24
N SER A 98 5.74 27.44 10.07
CA SER A 98 5.74 26.68 8.81
C SER A 98 6.98 25.78 8.73
N GLY A 99 6.82 24.54 8.26
CA GLY A 99 7.94 23.61 8.09
C GLY A 99 9.01 24.09 7.09
N TYR A 100 8.67 25.05 6.24
CA TYR A 100 9.61 25.84 5.43
C TYR A 100 9.82 27.19 6.11
N GLY A 101 11.08 27.58 6.37
CA GLY A 101 11.43 28.83 7.05
C GLY A 101 10.85 30.10 6.39
N LEU A 102 10.91 31.22 7.12
CA LEU A 102 10.27 32.53 6.93
C LEU A 102 10.17 33.14 5.50
N GLU A 103 10.76 32.56 4.45
CA GLU A 103 10.62 33.06 3.07
C GLU A 103 9.29 32.71 2.39
N ALA A 104 8.54 31.71 2.87
CA ALA A 104 7.25 31.34 2.26
C ALA A 104 6.08 32.30 2.58
N VAL A 105 6.27 33.26 3.49
CA VAL A 105 5.23 34.21 3.93
C VAL A 105 5.51 35.66 3.45
N GLY A 106 6.55 35.86 2.63
CA GLY A 106 7.07 37.18 2.27
C GLY A 106 7.02 37.58 0.79
N GLY A 107 6.21 36.93 -0.04
CA GLY A 107 6.02 37.30 -1.45
C GLY A 107 4.66 37.92 -1.68
N GLY A 108 4.62 39.25 -1.86
CA GLY A 108 3.40 40.00 -2.20
C GLY A 108 2.82 39.71 -3.58
#